data_AF-A0A1Q7QEF9-F1
#
_entry.id   AF-A0A1Q7QEF9-F1
#
_cell.length_a   1.000
_cell.length_b   1.000
_cell.length_c   1.000
_cell.angle_alpha   90.00
_cell.angle_beta   90.00
_cell.angle_gamma   90.00
#
_symmetry.space_group_name_H-M   'P 1'
#
loop_
_entity.id
_entity.type
_entity.pdbx_description
1 polymer ?
#
loop_
_entity_poly.entity_id
_entity_poly.type
_entity_poly.pdbx_seq_one_letter_code
_entity_poly.pdbx_strand_id
1 'polypeptide(L)'
;MIGSCSFPVVVDVLVNDEFGIFFDTYFIVAGRLVYRLTHGAVSLVENISGPAKIVPHSDGTVTVYGRGAGLVPSPGHLWLATGNSVVEVAADGTQILVSTRGTVQDLCGALS
;
A
#
# COMPACT_ATOMS: atom_id res chain seq x y z
N MET A 1 -2.01 8.26 -4.90
CA MET A 1 -3.23 7.46 -4.65
C MET A 1 -4.45 8.22 -5.14
N ILE A 2 -4.55 8.43 -6.45
CA ILE A 2 -5.73 8.99 -7.10
C ILE A 2 -6.24 7.86 -7.99
N GLY A 3 -7.50 7.47 -7.87
CA GLY A 3 -8.12 6.47 -8.74
C GLY A 3 -8.30 5.06 -8.17
N SER A 4 -8.01 4.80 -6.90
CA SER A 4 -8.35 3.51 -6.27
C SER A 4 -9.84 3.41 -5.94
N CYS A 5 -10.43 4.40 -5.28
CA CYS A 5 -11.89 4.45 -5.05
C CYS A 5 -12.61 5.15 -6.22
N SER A 6 -13.91 4.88 -6.38
CA SER A 6 -14.79 5.54 -7.37
C SER A 6 -15.11 7.00 -7.03
N PHE A 7 -14.66 7.48 -5.88
CA PHE A 7 -14.86 8.82 -5.34
C PHE A 7 -13.53 9.41 -4.85
N PRO A 8 -13.42 10.75 -4.75
CA PRO A 8 -12.21 11.39 -4.25
C PRO A 8 -12.00 11.09 -2.77
N VAL A 9 -10.79 10.65 -2.42
CA VAL A 9 -10.31 10.46 -1.05
C VAL A 9 -9.20 11.47 -0.80
N VAL A 10 -9.36 12.29 0.25
CA VAL A 10 -8.30 13.16 0.75
C VAL A 10 -7.35 12.32 1.59
N VAL A 11 -6.06 12.42 1.33
CA VAL A 11 -5.02 11.70 2.06
C VAL A 11 -4.13 12.71 2.78
N ASP A 12 -4.20 12.75 4.10
CA ASP A 12 -3.32 13.55 4.93
C ASP A 12 -2.25 12.68 5.58
N VAL A 13 -1.00 13.12 5.51
CA VAL A 13 0.11 12.46 6.20
C VAL A 13 0.19 12.97 7.63
N LEU A 14 -0.18 12.12 8.61
CA LEU A 14 -0.15 12.49 10.02
C LEU A 14 1.23 12.22 10.64
N VAL A 15 1.86 11.12 10.25
CA VAL A 15 3.21 10.74 10.67
C VAL A 15 3.93 10.15 9.47
N ASN A 16 5.17 10.57 9.24
CA ASN A 16 6.07 9.96 8.28
C ASN A 16 7.48 9.89 8.87
N ASP A 17 7.76 8.76 9.50
CA ASP A 17 9.08 8.37 10.01
C ASP A 17 9.57 7.12 9.24
N GLU A 18 9.22 7.01 7.95
CA GLU A 18 9.75 5.94 7.10
C GLU A 18 11.18 6.21 6.67
N PHE A 19 11.93 5.13 6.50
CA PHE A 19 13.29 5.15 5.98
C PHE A 19 13.53 3.97 5.05
N GLY A 20 14.41 4.19 4.07
CA GLY A 20 14.84 3.18 3.12
C GLY A 20 16.18 2.56 3.52
N ILE A 21 16.28 1.24 3.41
CA ILE A 21 17.55 0.50 3.47
C ILE A 21 17.80 -0.07 2.07
N PHE A 22 18.89 0.35 1.44
CA PHE A 22 19.22 -0.03 0.06
C PHE A 22 20.23 -1.18 0.04
N PHE A 23 19.97 -2.15 -0.82
CA PHE A 23 20.85 -3.26 -1.17
C PHE A 23 21.04 -3.28 -2.68
N ASP A 24 22.01 -4.06 -3.17
CA ASP A 24 22.36 -4.09 -4.60
C ASP A 24 21.18 -4.46 -5.52
N THR A 25 20.26 -5.31 -5.04
CA THR A 25 19.16 -5.88 -5.86
C THR A 25 17.76 -5.60 -5.30
N TYR A 26 17.65 -4.95 -4.15
CA TYR A 26 16.37 -4.66 -3.52
C TYR A 26 16.52 -3.53 -2.50
N PHE A 27 15.41 -2.97 -2.06
CA PHE A 27 15.40 -2.08 -0.91
C PHE A 27 14.28 -2.43 0.05
N ILE A 28 14.46 -2.06 1.31
CA ILE A 28 13.46 -2.22 2.36
C ILE A 28 12.98 -0.83 2.75
N VAL A 29 11.68 -0.59 2.66
CA VAL A 29 11.02 0.54 3.31
C VAL A 29 10.55 0.06 4.67
N ALA A 30 10.93 0.77 5.74
CA ALA A 30 10.55 0.45 7.11
C ALA A 30 10.30 1.75 7.88
N GLY A 31 9.86 1.63 9.13
CA GLY A 31 9.56 2.78 9.98
C GLY A 31 8.06 2.94 10.18
N ARG A 32 7.62 4.17 10.41
CA ARG A 32 6.22 4.46 10.75
C ARG A 32 5.58 5.41 9.76
N LEU A 33 4.45 4.99 9.21
CA LEU A 33 3.63 5.83 8.33
C LEU A 33 2.18 5.77 8.80
N VAL A 34 1.60 6.94 9.03
CA VAL A 34 0.20 7.09 9.45
C VAL A 34 -0.49 8.06 8.51
N TYR A 35 -1.53 7.57 7.85
CA TYR A 35 -2.39 8.37 6.99
C TYR A 35 -3.74 8.60 7.63
N ARG A 36 -4.31 9.77 7.36
CA ARG A 36 -5.75 10.00 7.48
C ARG A 36 -6.34 9.98 6.09
N LEU A 37 -7.35 9.13 5.90
CA LEU A 37 -8.13 9.04 4.69
C LEU A 37 -9.51 9.64 4.96
N THR A 38 -9.95 10.58 4.12
CA THR A 38 -11.21 11.30 4.35
C THR A 38 -12.05 11.33 3.08
N HIS A 39 -13.34 11.03 3.23
CA HIS A 39 -14.36 11.24 2.21
C HIS A 39 -15.63 11.81 2.86
N GLY A 40 -16.10 12.97 2.39
CA GLY A 40 -17.27 13.63 2.97
C GLY A 40 -17.11 13.90 4.47
N ALA A 41 -18.00 13.33 5.29
CA ALA A 41 -17.94 13.42 6.76
C ALA A 41 -17.20 12.23 7.43
N VAL A 42 -16.77 11.23 6.65
CA VAL A 42 -16.11 10.02 7.16
C VAL A 42 -14.60 10.20 7.09
N SER A 43 -13.93 9.83 8.19
CA SER A 43 -12.47 9.87 8.29
C SER A 43 -11.94 8.61 8.97
N LEU A 44 -10.91 8.01 8.37
CA LEU A 44 -10.21 6.83 8.87
C LEU A 44 -8.75 7.19 9.11
N VAL A 45 -8.16 6.71 10.20
CA VAL A 45 -6.73 6.87 10.48
C VAL A 45 -6.08 5.51 10.40
N GLU A 46 -5.22 5.33 9.40
CA GLU A 46 -4.58 4.06 9.10
C GLU A 46 -3.10 4.11 9.43
N ASN A 47 -2.64 3.10 10.15
CA ASN A 47 -1.24 2.88 10.46
C ASN A 47 -0.69 1.81 9.52
N ILE A 48 0.13 2.22 8.56
CA ILE A 48 0.65 1.38 7.47
C ILE A 48 2.16 1.16 7.63
N SER A 49 2.58 0.82 8.85
CA SER A 49 3.98 0.75 9.28
C SER A 49 4.66 -0.61 9.06
N GLY A 50 4.11 -1.46 8.19
CA GLY A 50 4.74 -2.75 7.88
C GLY A 50 5.97 -2.57 7.00
N PRO A 51 7.15 -3.16 7.30
CA PRO A 51 8.24 -3.09 6.36
C PRO A 51 7.85 -3.76 5.03
N ALA A 52 8.20 -3.10 3.93
CA ALA A 52 8.04 -3.60 2.58
C ALA A 52 9.41 -3.85 1.96
N LYS A 53 9.67 -5.07 1.48
CA LYS A 53 10.81 -5.37 0.63
C LYS A 53 10.39 -5.19 -0.83
N ILE A 54 11.07 -4.31 -1.55
CA ILE A 54 10.79 -3.99 -2.95
C ILE A 54 11.94 -4.53 -3.80
N VAL A 55 11.60 -5.41 -4.75
CA VAL A 55 12.54 -6.10 -5.64
C VAL A 55 12.23 -5.70 -7.08
N PRO A 56 12.99 -4.77 -7.67
CA PRO A 56 12.94 -4.51 -9.11
C PRO A 56 13.56 -5.66 -9.89
N HIS A 57 12.97 -6.01 -11.03
CA HIS A 57 13.45 -7.06 -11.93
C HIS A 57 13.96 -6.47 -13.24
N SER A 58 14.78 -7.24 -13.96
CA SER A 58 15.42 -6.78 -15.21
C SER A 58 14.44 -6.58 -16.37
N ASP A 59 13.26 -7.20 -16.31
CA ASP A 59 12.17 -7.03 -17.28
C ASP A 59 11.29 -5.79 -16.99
N GLY A 60 11.65 -5.01 -15.97
CA GLY A 60 10.93 -3.81 -15.53
C GLY A 60 9.78 -4.09 -14.56
N THR A 61 9.49 -5.36 -14.24
CA THR A 61 8.51 -5.69 -13.20
C THR A 61 9.08 -5.38 -11.81
N VAL A 62 8.19 -5.22 -10.83
CA VAL A 62 8.55 -4.99 -9.42
C VAL A 62 7.72 -5.92 -8.54
N THR A 63 8.39 -6.69 -7.68
CA THR A 63 7.69 -7.43 -6.61
C THR A 63 7.86 -6.72 -5.28
N VAL A 64 6.74 -6.44 -4.61
CA VAL A 64 6.65 -5.87 -3.27
C VAL A 64 6.21 -6.95 -2.30
N TYR A 65 7.04 -7.22 -1.30
CA TYR A 65 6.73 -8.12 -0.18
C TYR A 65 6.45 -7.29 1.07
N GLY A 66 5.19 -7.17 1.45
CA GLY A 66 4.79 -6.49 2.67
C GLY A 66 4.79 -7.44 3.87
N ARG A 67 5.23 -6.94 5.02
CA ARG A 67 5.04 -7.58 6.33
C ARG A 67 4.45 -6.57 7.30
N GLY A 68 3.23 -6.80 7.77
CA GLY A 68 2.48 -5.87 8.61
C GLY A 68 1.36 -5.20 7.83
N ALA A 69 0.98 -3.99 8.26
CA ALA A 69 -0.08 -3.24 7.62
C ALA A 69 0.46 -2.44 6.42
N GLY A 70 -0.22 -2.53 5.28
CA GLY A 70 0.13 -1.79 4.07
C GLY A 70 -1.08 -1.56 3.16
N LEU A 71 -1.04 -0.49 2.38
CA LEU A 71 -2.07 -0.18 1.38
C LEU A 71 -1.77 -0.91 0.07
N VAL A 72 -2.76 -1.59 -0.46
CA VAL A 72 -2.71 -2.24 -1.78
C VAL A 72 -3.82 -1.63 -2.65
N PRO A 73 -3.50 -0.69 -3.55
CA PRO A 73 -4.49 -0.08 -4.42
C PRO A 73 -4.85 -1.03 -5.58
N SER A 74 -6.12 -1.27 -5.88
CA SER A 74 -6.54 -1.96 -7.10
C SER A 74 -7.65 -1.18 -7.80
N PRO A 75 -8.00 -1.47 -9.07
CA PRO A 75 -9.11 -0.78 -9.72
C PRO A 75 -10.40 -0.88 -8.87
N GLY A 76 -10.96 0.26 -8.45
CA GLY A 76 -12.20 0.35 -7.67
C GLY A 76 -12.07 0.09 -6.17
N HIS A 77 -10.90 -0.33 -5.66
CA HIS A 77 -10.69 -0.64 -4.25
C HIS A 77 -9.36 -0.13 -3.70
N LEU A 78 -9.35 0.19 -2.40
CA LEU A 78 -8.14 0.48 -1.64
C LEU A 78 -8.10 -0.47 -0.45
N TRP A 79 -7.22 -1.46 -0.52
CA TRP A 79 -7.15 -2.48 0.51
C TRP A 79 -6.15 -2.11 1.59
N LEU A 80 -6.55 -2.19 2.86
CA LEU A 80 -5.62 -2.33 3.97
C LEU A 80 -5.35 -3.81 4.19
N ALA A 81 -4.20 -4.29 3.73
CA ALA A 81 -3.74 -5.63 4.03
C ALA A 81 -2.92 -5.59 5.32
N THR A 82 -3.24 -6.44 6.29
CA THR A 82 -2.39 -6.68 7.46
C THR A 82 -1.90 -8.12 7.48
N GLY A 83 -0.61 -8.32 7.74
CA GLY A 83 0.03 -9.63 7.72
C GLY A 83 1.06 -9.71 6.60
N ASN A 84 1.13 -10.83 5.88
CA ASN A 84 2.06 -10.95 4.75
C ASN A 84 1.33 -10.62 3.45
N SER A 85 1.94 -9.80 2.60
CA SER A 85 1.42 -9.51 1.26
C SER A 85 2.52 -9.64 0.22
N VAL A 86 2.13 -10.05 -0.99
CA VAL A 86 2.96 -10.05 -2.18
C VAL A 86 2.17 -9.33 -3.26
N VAL A 87 2.75 -8.26 -3.80
CA VAL A 87 2.18 -7.51 -4.93
C VAL A 87 3.21 -7.52 -6.05
N GLU A 88 2.80 -7.94 -7.23
CA GLU A 88 3.60 -7.80 -8.44
C GLU A 88 3.04 -6.69 -9.30
N VAL A 89 3.92 -5.79 -9.74
CA VAL A 89 3.59 -4.64 -10.58
C VAL A 89 4.35 -4.78 -11.90
N ALA A 90 3.60 -4.72 -13.00
CA ALA A 90 4.12 -4.70 -14.35
C ALA A 90 4.98 -3.45 -14.61
N ALA A 91 5.79 -3.49 -15.66
CA ALA A 91 6.61 -2.36 -16.09
C ALA A 91 5.79 -1.09 -16.44
N ASP A 92 4.51 -1.23 -16.79
CA ASP A 92 3.59 -0.13 -17.05
C ASP A 92 2.87 0.40 -15.79
N GLY A 93 3.18 -0.16 -14.62
CA GLY A 93 2.55 0.18 -13.34
C GLY A 93 1.28 -0.60 -13.02
N THR A 94 0.82 -1.49 -13.90
CA THR A 94 -0.35 -2.34 -13.66
C THR A 94 -0.05 -3.39 -12.60
N GLN A 95 -0.96 -3.62 -11.65
CA GLN A 95 -0.82 -4.75 -10.73
C GLN A 95 -1.18 -6.07 -11.41
N ILE A 96 -0.27 -7.04 -11.39
CA ILE A 96 -0.43 -8.36 -12.02
C ILE A 96 -0.94 -9.39 -11.01
N LEU A 97 -0.39 -9.36 -9.79
CA LEU A 97 -0.68 -10.35 -8.76
C LEU A 97 -0.79 -9.66 -7.41
N VAL A 98 -1.82 -10.03 -6.65
CA VAL A 98 -1.94 -9.69 -5.24
C VAL A 98 -2.22 -10.99 -4.48
N SER A 99 -1.35 -11.32 -3.54
CA SER A 99 -1.56 -12.42 -2.58
C SER A 99 -1.40 -11.87 -1.18
N THR A 100 -2.38 -12.13 -0.32
CA THR A 100 -2.35 -11.71 1.08
C THR A 100 -2.58 -12.92 1.99
N ARG A 101 -1.85 -12.95 3.10
CA ARG A 101 -2.04 -13.90 4.19
C ARG A 101 -2.17 -13.10 5.48
N GLY A 102 -3.41 -12.90 5.89
CA GLY A 102 -3.79 -12.11 7.06
C GLY A 102 -5.18 -11.51 6.87
N THR A 103 -5.42 -10.31 7.41
CA THR A 103 -6.69 -9.62 7.22
C THR A 103 -6.60 -8.63 6.05
N VAL A 104 -7.73 -8.45 5.38
CA VAL A 104 -7.87 -7.46 4.31
C VAL A 104 -9.14 -6.68 4.59
N GLN A 105 -9.05 -5.35 4.60
CA GLN A 105 -10.19 -4.44 4.74
C GLN A 105 -10.29 -3.56 3.49
N ASP A 106 -11.50 -3.42 2.94
CA ASP A 106 -11.78 -2.44 1.89
C ASP A 106 -11.98 -1.06 2.53
N LEU A 107 -11.03 -0.16 2.32
CA LEU A 107 -11.13 1.21 2.82
C LEU A 107 -12.08 2.06 1.97
N CYS A 108 -12.29 1.74 0.69
CA CYS A 108 -13.31 2.44 -0.11
C CYS A 108 -14.70 2.14 0.43
N GLY A 109 -15.01 0.88 0.75
CA GLY A 109 -16.29 0.52 1.39
C GLY A 109 -16.46 1.12 2.80
N ALA A 110 -15.36 1.33 3.53
CA ALA A 110 -15.41 1.95 4.86
C ALA A 110 -15.52 3.49 4.82
N LEU A 111 -15.15 4.13 3.71
CA LEU A 111 -15.20 5.57 3.50
C LEU A 111 -16.48 6.05 2.80
N SER A 112 -17.27 5.14 2.23
CA SER A 112 -18.49 5.46 1.47
C SER A 112 -19.66 5.86 2.35
#